data_AF-A0A397HYN7-F1
#
_entry.id   AF-A0A397HYN7-F1
#
_cell.length_a   1.000
_cell.length_b   1.000
_cell.length_c   1.000
_cell.angle_alpha   90.00
_cell.angle_beta   90.00
_cell.angle_gamma   90.00
#
_symmetry.space_group_name_H-M   'P 1'
#
loop_
_entity.id
_entity.type
_entity.pdbx_description
1 polymer ?
#
loop_
_entity_poly.entity_id
_entity_poly.type
_entity_poly.pdbx_seq_one_letter_code
_entity_poly.pdbx_strand_id
1 'polypeptide(L)'
;MDSLPPISVLTRVAQSQSQMSPTGPNGAKDNLNVHDLELMMQWCTKTYRSISHNGNVESIWQTVIPREAMQHPALMHGILALSALHLASSTGGSMHERYMKTAKTHKDLALLGFKESFKNPDQSNCDAAFALCSLMTISSLAFPLIAGQSQTNTALDDLCQAFQVARDSMNVLAQIADQVENGELKPLLGKDESGPKMPDTSRLAIMSLSMTNSRLANRNPKHEREMFEATIRQLGESLEKLAQGREASIVAFQWMYHIPSRFIDLVHERHPFALVILAHYAVVLHFMRSRWWMGEWGARVIQQIGQLLDSQWRQSISWVLDATGCYIPPT
;
A
#
# COMPACT_ATOMS: atom_id res chain seq x y z
N MET A 1 -0.63 -32.92 24.84
CA MET A 1 -1.16 -33.85 23.84
C MET A 1 -2.64 -33.99 24.16
N ASP A 2 -3.46 -33.07 23.63
CA ASP A 2 -4.91 -33.11 23.79
C ASP A 2 -5.53 -32.90 22.41
N SER A 3 -6.16 -33.96 21.93
CA SER A 3 -6.69 -34.14 20.59
C SER A 3 -8.01 -33.41 20.40
N LEU A 4 -8.07 -32.55 19.38
CA LEU A 4 -9.30 -31.96 18.85
C LEU A 4 -10.26 -33.06 18.33
N PRO A 5 -11.60 -32.89 18.43
CA PRO A 5 -12.56 -33.88 17.96
C PRO A 5 -12.73 -33.87 16.42
N PRO A 6 -13.27 -34.95 15.82
CA PRO A 6 -13.30 -35.12 14.36
C PRO A 6 -14.43 -34.33 13.65
N ILE A 7 -14.18 -34.02 12.39
CA ILE A 7 -14.96 -33.19 11.44
C ILE A 7 -16.38 -33.71 11.09
N SER A 8 -16.87 -34.78 11.72
CA SER A 8 -18.14 -35.43 11.34
C SER A 8 -19.42 -34.80 11.93
N VAL A 9 -19.31 -33.74 12.75
CA VAL A 9 -20.48 -33.09 13.40
C VAL A 9 -21.07 -31.96 12.56
N LEU A 10 -20.32 -31.38 11.61
CA LEU A 10 -20.78 -30.27 10.77
C LEU A 10 -21.74 -30.66 9.63
N THR A 11 -21.93 -31.96 9.37
CA THR A 11 -22.76 -32.42 8.24
C THR A 11 -24.20 -32.77 8.62
N ARG A 12 -24.55 -32.82 9.91
CA ARG A 12 -25.90 -33.25 10.36
C ARG A 12 -26.93 -32.13 10.60
N VAL A 13 -26.54 -30.85 10.51
CA VAL A 13 -27.49 -29.73 10.67
C VAL A 13 -28.15 -29.33 9.33
N ALA A 14 -27.71 -29.91 8.20
CA ALA A 14 -28.20 -29.56 6.87
C ALA A 14 -29.44 -30.35 6.39
N GLN A 15 -30.08 -31.20 7.21
CA GLN A 15 -31.17 -32.10 6.74
C GLN A 15 -32.47 -32.09 7.56
N SER A 16 -32.71 -31.08 8.40
CA SER A 16 -34.00 -30.94 9.09
C SER A 16 -34.54 -29.51 8.99
N GLN A 17 -34.83 -29.07 7.76
CA GLN A 17 -35.73 -27.94 7.52
C GLN A 17 -36.81 -28.34 6.51
N SER A 18 -37.86 -28.96 7.03
CA SER A 18 -39.15 -29.05 6.33
C SER A 18 -40.23 -28.74 7.36
N GLN A 19 -41.03 -27.71 7.05
CA GLN A 19 -42.30 -27.33 7.69
C GLN A 19 -42.23 -26.56 9.02
N MET A 20 -42.34 -25.22 8.93
CA MET A 20 -43.53 -24.47 9.36
C MET A 20 -43.26 -22.96 9.19
N SER A 21 -44.03 -22.31 8.33
CA SER A 21 -44.15 -20.84 8.31
C SER A 21 -45.10 -20.39 9.41
N PRO A 22 -44.84 -19.22 10.01
CA PRO A 22 -45.89 -18.20 10.00
C PRO A 22 -45.38 -16.81 9.59
N THR A 23 -46.34 -16.10 9.02
CA THR A 23 -46.36 -14.75 8.47
C THR A 23 -46.06 -13.64 9.48
N GLY A 24 -45.24 -12.66 9.08
CA GLY A 24 -45.14 -11.33 9.66
C GLY A 24 -44.25 -10.42 8.79
N PRO A 25 -44.64 -9.18 8.45
CA PRO A 25 -43.77 -8.24 7.74
C PRO A 25 -42.86 -7.52 8.74
N ASN A 26 -41.61 -7.25 8.35
CA ASN A 26 -40.52 -6.62 9.13
C ASN A 26 -39.72 -7.53 10.09
N GLY A 27 -39.04 -8.52 9.53
CA GLY A 27 -37.85 -9.10 10.13
C GLY A 27 -36.78 -9.26 9.08
N ALA A 28 -35.95 -8.23 8.84
CA ALA A 28 -34.62 -8.50 8.34
C ALA A 28 -33.97 -9.38 9.41
N LYS A 29 -33.94 -10.70 9.18
CA LYS A 29 -33.20 -11.59 10.06
C LYS A 29 -31.77 -11.11 10.04
N ASP A 30 -31.28 -10.63 11.18
CA ASP A 30 -29.85 -10.44 11.46
C ASP A 30 -29.15 -11.79 11.36
N ASN A 31 -29.02 -12.30 10.14
CA ASN A 31 -28.25 -13.48 9.85
C ASN A 31 -26.79 -13.08 9.99
N LEU A 32 -26.10 -13.71 10.94
CA LEU A 32 -24.68 -13.53 11.17
C LEU A 32 -23.91 -13.72 9.86
N ASN A 33 -23.20 -12.67 9.41
CA ASN A 33 -22.39 -12.76 8.20
C ASN A 33 -21.09 -13.51 8.51
N VAL A 34 -21.13 -14.83 8.36
CA VAL A 34 -19.99 -15.73 8.63
C VAL A 34 -18.77 -15.38 7.77
N HIS A 35 -18.97 -14.83 6.57
CA HIS A 35 -17.87 -14.44 5.68
C HIS A 35 -17.10 -13.25 6.25
N ASP A 36 -17.80 -12.21 6.71
CA ASP A 36 -17.15 -11.04 7.33
C ASP A 36 -16.46 -11.41 8.65
N LEU A 37 -17.02 -12.37 9.42
CA LEU A 37 -16.38 -12.90 10.62
C LEU A 37 -15.09 -13.66 10.32
N GLU A 38 -15.05 -14.43 9.23
CA GLU A 38 -13.82 -15.10 8.76
C GLU A 38 -12.74 -14.06 8.44
N LEU A 39 -13.10 -12.98 7.74
CA LEU A 39 -12.17 -11.90 7.41
C LEU A 39 -11.69 -11.14 8.65
N MET A 40 -12.57 -10.90 9.62
CA MET A 40 -12.18 -10.31 10.90
C MET A 40 -11.26 -11.24 11.71
N MET A 41 -11.53 -12.56 11.69
CA MET A 41 -10.64 -13.54 12.29
C MET A 41 -9.25 -13.53 11.62
N GLN A 42 -9.22 -13.45 10.29
CA GLN A 42 -7.97 -13.28 9.55
C GLN A 42 -7.25 -11.97 9.93
N TRP A 43 -7.99 -10.87 10.12
CA TRP A 43 -7.43 -9.64 10.63
C TRP A 43 -6.74 -9.85 11.97
N CYS A 44 -7.47 -10.36 12.97
CA CYS A 44 -7.00 -10.50 14.35
C CYS A 44 -5.87 -11.53 14.53
N THR A 45 -5.65 -12.41 13.56
CA THR A 45 -4.65 -13.50 13.66
C THR A 45 -3.43 -13.27 12.79
N LYS A 46 -3.59 -12.71 11.58
CA LYS A 46 -2.51 -12.64 10.58
C LYS A 46 -2.35 -11.28 9.91
N THR A 47 -3.41 -10.62 9.47
CA THR A 47 -3.28 -9.42 8.61
C THR A 47 -2.66 -8.25 9.36
N TYR A 48 -3.07 -7.97 10.60
CA TYR A 48 -2.50 -6.86 11.38
C TYR A 48 -0.98 -6.95 11.53
N ARG A 49 -0.44 -8.15 11.78
CA ARG A 49 1.02 -8.38 11.89
C ARG A 49 1.75 -8.15 10.58
N SER A 50 1.11 -8.44 9.46
CA SER A 50 1.74 -8.31 8.13
C SER A 50 1.92 -6.86 7.67
N ILE A 51 1.16 -5.93 8.27
CA ILE A 51 1.24 -4.49 8.02
C ILE A 51 1.87 -3.73 9.19
N SER A 52 1.89 -4.33 10.38
CA SER A 52 2.71 -3.86 11.49
C SER A 52 4.20 -4.02 11.15
N HIS A 53 5.03 -3.14 11.69
CA HIS A 53 6.45 -3.11 11.42
C HIS A 53 7.34 -3.18 12.67
N ASN A 54 6.77 -3.01 13.86
CA ASN A 54 7.43 -3.24 15.14
C ASN A 54 6.38 -3.58 16.22
N GLY A 55 6.84 -4.02 17.40
CA GLY A 55 5.95 -4.36 18.51
C GLY A 55 5.17 -3.14 19.06
N ASN A 56 5.73 -1.93 18.93
CA ASN A 56 5.10 -0.69 19.41
C ASN A 56 3.81 -0.39 18.64
N VAL A 57 3.83 -0.53 17.31
CA VAL A 57 2.65 -0.28 16.46
C VAL A 57 1.76 -1.53 16.32
N GLU A 58 2.24 -2.72 16.68
CA GLU A 58 1.46 -3.96 16.58
C GLU A 58 0.17 -3.89 17.40
N SER A 59 0.27 -3.40 18.64
CA SER A 59 -0.89 -3.24 19.52
C SER A 59 -1.96 -2.31 18.92
N ILE A 60 -1.55 -1.24 18.23
CA ILE A 60 -2.46 -0.28 17.59
C ILE A 60 -3.27 -0.97 16.47
N TRP A 61 -2.59 -1.70 15.59
CA TRP A 61 -3.27 -2.45 14.52
C TRP A 61 -4.12 -3.62 15.05
N GLN A 62 -3.72 -4.21 16.17
CA GLN A 62 -4.40 -5.37 16.75
C GLN A 62 -5.68 -4.99 17.52
N THR A 63 -5.67 -3.88 18.28
CA THR A 63 -6.74 -3.57 19.25
C THR A 63 -7.38 -2.21 19.01
N VAL A 64 -6.59 -1.14 18.88
CA VAL A 64 -7.09 0.23 18.73
C VAL A 64 -7.89 0.37 17.44
N ILE A 65 -7.31 -0.01 16.31
CA ILE A 65 -7.95 0.17 15.00
C ILE A 65 -9.23 -0.67 14.83
N PRO A 66 -9.30 -1.95 15.23
CA PRO A 66 -10.56 -2.69 15.23
C PRO A 66 -11.62 -2.11 16.16
N ARG A 67 -11.23 -1.57 17.32
CA ARG A 67 -12.16 -0.87 18.23
C ARG A 67 -12.74 0.38 17.58
N GLU A 68 -11.92 1.19 16.93
CA GLU A 68 -12.39 2.35 16.16
C GLU A 68 -13.31 1.92 14.99
N ALA A 69 -12.98 0.82 14.31
CA ALA A 69 -13.78 0.30 13.20
C ALA A 69 -15.22 -0.08 13.60
N MET A 70 -15.46 -0.43 14.86
CA MET A 70 -16.81 -0.68 15.37
C MET A 70 -17.71 0.55 15.34
N GLN A 71 -17.13 1.75 15.39
CA GLN A 71 -17.84 3.03 15.32
C GLN A 71 -17.87 3.60 13.90
N HIS A 72 -16.96 3.14 13.03
CA HIS A 72 -16.78 3.67 11.67
C HIS A 72 -16.88 2.55 10.61
N PRO A 73 -18.07 2.33 10.01
CA PRO A 73 -18.30 1.26 9.03
C PRO A 73 -17.34 1.29 7.83
N ALA A 74 -16.94 2.49 7.39
CA ALA A 74 -15.97 2.64 6.30
C ALA A 74 -14.59 2.03 6.66
N LEU A 75 -14.13 2.23 7.89
CA LEU A 75 -12.89 1.64 8.38
C LEU A 75 -13.02 0.11 8.52
N MET A 76 -14.17 -0.37 9.01
CA MET A 76 -14.47 -1.81 9.07
C MET A 76 -14.35 -2.45 7.68
N HIS A 77 -14.94 -1.83 6.65
CA HIS A 77 -14.78 -2.30 5.29
C HIS A 77 -13.33 -2.27 4.80
N GLY A 78 -12.53 -1.27 5.20
CA GLY A 78 -11.08 -1.27 4.92
C GLY A 78 -10.34 -2.47 5.53
N ILE A 79 -10.64 -2.82 6.78
CA ILE A 79 -10.08 -3.99 7.48
C ILE A 79 -10.45 -5.30 6.77
N LEU A 80 -11.73 -5.46 6.43
CA LEU A 80 -12.24 -6.65 5.75
C LEU A 80 -11.67 -6.77 4.33
N ALA A 81 -11.58 -5.66 3.60
CA ALA A 81 -11.00 -5.63 2.25
C ALA A 81 -9.55 -6.12 2.26
N LEU A 82 -8.71 -5.58 3.16
CA LEU A 82 -7.31 -5.98 3.22
C LEU A 82 -7.14 -7.42 3.70
N SER A 83 -8.00 -7.88 4.62
CA SER A 83 -7.98 -9.26 5.11
C SER A 83 -8.36 -10.27 4.02
N ALA A 84 -9.38 -9.96 3.22
CA ALA A 84 -9.74 -10.74 2.05
C ALA A 84 -8.59 -10.78 1.04
N LEU A 85 -7.94 -9.64 0.81
CA LEU A 85 -6.82 -9.54 -0.12
C LEU A 85 -5.61 -10.37 0.36
N HIS A 86 -5.35 -10.38 1.67
CA HIS A 86 -4.30 -11.23 2.26
C HIS A 86 -4.63 -12.71 2.09
N LEU A 87 -5.88 -13.14 2.27
CA LEU A 87 -6.30 -14.52 1.98
C LEU A 87 -6.16 -14.85 0.49
N ALA A 88 -6.53 -13.93 -0.41
CA ALA A 88 -6.37 -14.10 -1.84
C ALA A 88 -4.88 -14.33 -2.23
N SER A 89 -3.94 -13.67 -1.55
CA SER A 89 -2.50 -13.84 -1.79
C SER A 89 -1.96 -15.24 -1.44
N SER A 90 -2.66 -15.97 -0.55
CA SER A 90 -2.24 -17.29 -0.05
C SER A 90 -3.14 -18.43 -0.52
N THR A 91 -4.08 -18.15 -1.42
CA THR A 91 -5.04 -19.12 -1.96
C THR A 91 -4.95 -19.18 -3.48
N GLY A 92 -5.45 -20.26 -4.08
CA GLY A 92 -5.51 -20.45 -5.53
C GLY A 92 -6.91 -20.85 -6.00
N GLY A 93 -7.11 -20.86 -7.33
CA GLY A 93 -8.36 -21.29 -7.96
C GLY A 93 -9.58 -20.47 -7.55
N SER A 94 -10.72 -21.13 -7.37
CA SER A 94 -12.01 -20.48 -7.06
C SER A 94 -12.01 -19.70 -5.74
N MET A 95 -11.19 -20.11 -4.76
CA MET A 95 -11.07 -19.40 -3.48
C MET A 95 -10.38 -18.05 -3.65
N HIS A 96 -9.31 -18.02 -4.45
CA HIS A 96 -8.62 -16.78 -4.79
C HIS A 96 -9.58 -15.77 -5.44
N GLU A 97 -10.32 -16.20 -6.47
CA GLU A 97 -11.28 -15.36 -7.17
C GLU A 97 -12.38 -14.83 -6.24
N ARG A 98 -12.87 -15.68 -5.32
CA ARG A 98 -13.86 -15.31 -4.31
C ARG A 98 -13.33 -14.21 -3.40
N TYR A 99 -12.14 -14.40 -2.82
CA TYR A 99 -11.56 -13.40 -1.92
C TYR A 99 -11.18 -12.11 -2.67
N MET A 100 -10.72 -12.18 -3.92
CA MET A 100 -10.48 -11.01 -4.76
C MET A 100 -11.75 -10.20 -4.98
N LYS A 101 -12.87 -10.88 -5.29
CA LYS A 101 -14.17 -10.22 -5.44
C LYS A 101 -14.62 -9.57 -4.13
N THR A 102 -14.52 -10.29 -3.01
CA THR A 102 -14.87 -9.75 -1.69
C THR A 102 -14.00 -8.54 -1.31
N ALA A 103 -12.68 -8.63 -1.53
CA ALA A 103 -11.75 -7.53 -1.28
C ALA A 103 -12.15 -6.28 -2.07
N LYS A 104 -12.51 -6.44 -3.35
CA LYS A 104 -13.00 -5.36 -4.20
C LYS A 104 -14.31 -4.76 -3.66
N THR A 105 -15.30 -5.59 -3.33
CA THR A 105 -16.58 -5.11 -2.79
C THR A 105 -16.39 -4.29 -1.52
N HIS A 106 -15.62 -4.78 -0.55
CA HIS A 106 -15.38 -4.02 0.68
C HIS A 106 -14.53 -2.77 0.43
N LYS A 107 -13.56 -2.82 -0.49
CA LYS A 107 -12.78 -1.63 -0.87
C LYS A 107 -13.68 -0.53 -1.46
N ASP A 108 -14.63 -0.91 -2.31
CA ASP A 108 -15.59 0.03 -2.93
C ASP A 108 -16.51 0.66 -1.85
N LEU A 109 -17.00 -0.15 -0.89
CA LEU A 109 -17.79 0.32 0.24
C LEU A 109 -16.99 1.24 1.19
N ALA A 110 -15.73 0.90 1.46
CA ALA A 110 -14.84 1.71 2.27
C ALA A 110 -14.58 3.07 1.61
N LEU A 111 -14.37 3.10 0.29
CA LEU A 111 -14.18 4.33 -0.48
C LEU A 111 -15.44 5.20 -0.52
N LEU A 112 -16.63 4.59 -0.66
CA LEU A 112 -17.90 5.31 -0.59
C LEU A 112 -18.07 5.95 0.78
N GLY A 113 -17.96 5.16 1.85
CA GLY A 113 -18.08 5.64 3.22
C GLY A 113 -17.00 6.68 3.56
N PHE A 114 -15.81 6.59 2.96
CA PHE A 114 -14.76 7.58 3.15
C PHE A 114 -15.16 8.97 2.64
N LYS A 115 -15.70 9.02 1.42
CA LYS A 115 -16.17 10.27 0.80
C LYS A 115 -17.34 10.90 1.54
N GLU A 116 -18.17 10.09 2.20
CA GLU A 116 -19.34 10.55 2.94
C GLU A 116 -19.00 10.98 4.37
N SER A 117 -18.18 10.19 5.08
CA SER A 117 -17.97 10.31 6.53
C SER A 117 -16.73 11.13 6.91
N PHE A 118 -15.72 11.22 6.03
CA PHE A 118 -14.46 11.93 6.31
C PHE A 118 -14.26 13.16 5.42
N LYS A 119 -15.33 13.70 4.84
CA LYS A 119 -15.27 14.91 4.01
C LYS A 119 -14.79 16.14 4.79
N ASN A 120 -15.08 16.19 6.09
CA ASN A 120 -14.59 17.20 7.04
C ASN A 120 -14.11 16.46 8.30
N PRO A 121 -12.85 16.03 8.33
CA PRO A 121 -12.38 15.29 9.48
C PRO A 121 -12.26 16.20 10.71
N ASP A 122 -12.61 15.65 11.87
CA ASP A 122 -12.55 16.31 13.17
C ASP A 122 -11.92 15.37 14.20
N GLN A 123 -11.85 15.81 15.45
CA GLN A 123 -11.23 15.03 16.53
C GLN A 123 -11.91 13.67 16.78
N SER A 124 -13.18 13.50 16.39
CA SER A 124 -13.93 12.25 16.61
C SER A 124 -13.66 11.20 15.54
N ASN A 125 -13.13 11.59 14.38
CA ASN A 125 -13.00 10.70 13.22
C ASN A 125 -11.57 10.66 12.62
N CYS A 126 -10.65 11.50 13.13
CA CYS A 126 -9.29 11.62 12.61
C CYS A 126 -8.54 10.28 12.62
N ASP A 127 -8.64 9.52 13.71
CA ASP A 127 -7.93 8.25 13.85
C ASP A 127 -8.46 7.20 12.86
N ALA A 128 -9.78 7.16 12.68
CA ALA A 128 -10.41 6.27 11.72
C ALA A 128 -10.09 6.65 10.27
N ALA A 129 -10.06 7.95 9.96
CA ALA A 129 -9.66 8.46 8.66
C ALA A 129 -8.20 8.10 8.35
N PHE A 130 -7.30 8.31 9.31
CA PHE A 130 -5.88 7.97 9.20
C PHE A 130 -5.67 6.49 8.92
N ALA A 131 -6.31 5.64 9.73
CA ALA A 131 -6.22 4.19 9.59
C ALA A 131 -6.76 3.73 8.23
N LEU A 132 -7.91 4.27 7.80
CA LEU A 132 -8.50 3.90 6.52
C LEU A 132 -7.63 4.35 5.32
N CYS A 133 -7.10 5.58 5.34
CA CYS A 133 -6.14 6.06 4.33
C CYS A 133 -4.93 5.13 4.20
N SER A 134 -4.39 4.68 5.32
CA SER A 134 -3.26 3.75 5.37
C SER A 134 -3.62 2.40 4.76
N LEU A 135 -4.77 1.83 5.14
CA LEU A 135 -5.27 0.55 4.61
C LEU A 135 -5.57 0.62 3.11
N MET A 136 -6.11 1.74 2.64
CA MET A 136 -6.40 1.95 1.21
C MET A 136 -5.13 2.09 0.38
N THR A 137 -4.08 2.72 0.92
CA THR A 137 -2.76 2.82 0.28
C THR A 137 -2.09 1.44 0.20
N ILE A 138 -2.13 0.63 1.27
CA ILE A 138 -1.61 -0.74 1.22
C ILE A 138 -2.42 -1.59 0.23
N SER A 139 -3.74 -1.45 0.24
CA SER A 139 -4.62 -2.19 -0.66
C SER A 139 -4.44 -1.78 -2.13
N SER A 140 -4.12 -0.51 -2.43
CA SER A 140 -3.85 -0.07 -3.82
C SER A 140 -2.56 -0.66 -4.37
N LEU A 141 -1.55 -0.88 -3.52
CA LEU A 141 -0.31 -1.58 -3.89
C LEU A 141 -0.51 -3.10 -3.99
N ALA A 142 -1.23 -3.70 -3.05
CA ALA A 142 -1.40 -5.16 -3.00
C ALA A 142 -2.27 -5.69 -4.16
N PHE A 143 -3.32 -4.96 -4.53
CA PHE A 143 -4.37 -5.47 -5.43
C PHE A 143 -3.85 -5.86 -6.83
N PRO A 144 -3.07 -5.02 -7.54
CA PRO A 144 -2.54 -5.37 -8.86
C PRO A 144 -1.60 -6.58 -8.84
N LEU A 145 -0.84 -6.77 -7.76
CA LEU A 145 0.05 -7.93 -7.64
C LEU A 145 -0.73 -9.24 -7.55
N ILE A 146 -1.82 -9.22 -6.79
CA ILE A 146 -2.57 -10.43 -6.44
C ILE A 146 -3.61 -10.75 -7.51
N ALA A 147 -4.21 -9.75 -8.14
CA ALA A 147 -5.11 -9.94 -9.28
C ALA A 147 -4.43 -10.62 -10.49
N GLY A 148 -3.09 -10.56 -10.57
CA GLY A 148 -2.31 -11.19 -11.62
C GLY A 148 -2.34 -10.44 -12.96
N GLN A 149 -1.68 -11.01 -13.98
CA GLN A 149 -1.48 -10.39 -15.30
C GLN A 149 -2.75 -10.26 -16.16
N SER A 150 -3.93 -10.59 -15.63
CA SER A 150 -5.19 -10.53 -16.38
C SER A 150 -5.72 -9.09 -16.55
N GLN A 151 -4.96 -8.09 -16.09
CA GLN A 151 -5.26 -6.67 -16.20
C GLN A 151 -4.54 -6.04 -17.40
N THR A 152 -5.21 -5.10 -18.05
CA THR A 152 -4.71 -4.33 -19.20
C THR A 152 -3.61 -3.34 -18.83
N ASN A 153 -3.49 -3.01 -17.55
CA ASN A 153 -2.57 -1.99 -17.08
C ASN A 153 -1.15 -2.54 -16.98
N THR A 154 -0.17 -1.68 -17.23
CA THR A 154 1.21 -2.01 -16.95
C THR A 154 1.55 -1.76 -15.47
N ALA A 155 2.65 -2.32 -14.97
CA ALA A 155 3.08 -2.09 -13.59
C ALA A 155 3.25 -0.58 -13.29
N LEU A 156 3.78 0.20 -14.24
CA LEU A 156 3.86 1.65 -14.10
C LEU A 156 2.49 2.33 -13.94
N ASP A 157 1.46 1.88 -14.66
CA ASP A 157 0.13 2.48 -14.58
C ASP A 157 -0.53 2.19 -13.24
N ASP A 158 -0.42 0.94 -12.77
CA ASP A 158 -0.92 0.53 -11.47
C ASP A 158 -0.17 1.25 -10.32
N LEU A 159 1.15 1.47 -10.46
CA LEU A 159 1.92 2.26 -9.48
C LEU A 159 1.50 3.73 -9.47
N CYS A 160 1.23 4.32 -10.64
CA CYS A 160 0.72 5.69 -10.72
C CYS A 160 -0.64 5.81 -10.03
N GLN A 161 -1.53 4.83 -10.19
CA GLN A 161 -2.80 4.78 -9.47
C GLN A 161 -2.60 4.68 -7.96
N ALA A 162 -1.65 3.86 -7.50
CA ALA A 162 -1.31 3.77 -6.08
C ALA A 162 -0.78 5.10 -5.53
N PHE A 163 0.06 5.82 -6.28
CA PHE A 163 0.52 7.16 -5.90
C PHE A 163 -0.62 8.19 -5.85
N GLN A 164 -1.58 8.11 -6.77
CA GLN A 164 -2.73 8.99 -6.73
C GLN A 164 -3.59 8.74 -5.48
N VAL A 165 -3.83 7.47 -5.12
CA VAL A 165 -4.53 7.12 -3.87
C VAL A 165 -3.78 7.61 -2.63
N ALA A 166 -2.44 7.47 -2.61
CA ALA A 166 -1.61 7.97 -1.53
C ALA A 166 -1.72 9.50 -1.39
N ARG A 167 -1.68 10.23 -2.52
CA ARG A 167 -1.86 11.69 -2.51
C ARG A 167 -3.25 12.11 -2.05
N ASP A 168 -4.30 11.49 -2.57
CA ASP A 168 -5.67 11.80 -2.16
C ASP A 168 -5.84 11.59 -0.65
N SER A 169 -5.18 10.57 -0.11
CA SER A 169 -5.08 10.34 1.33
C SER A 169 -4.35 11.46 2.04
N MET A 170 -3.20 11.94 1.52
CA MET A 170 -2.41 13.01 2.13
C MET A 170 -3.20 14.31 2.32
N ASN A 171 -4.06 14.69 1.37
CA ASN A 171 -4.92 15.87 1.52
C ASN A 171 -5.84 15.80 2.76
N VAL A 172 -6.24 14.58 3.14
CA VAL A 172 -7.03 14.34 4.36
C VAL A 172 -6.11 14.26 5.58
N LEU A 173 -5.00 13.53 5.47
CA LEU A 173 -4.01 13.38 6.55
C LEU A 173 -3.44 14.74 7.02
N ALA A 174 -3.19 15.67 6.11
CA ALA A 174 -2.67 16.99 6.43
C ALA A 174 -3.64 17.82 7.29
N GLN A 175 -4.96 17.62 7.15
CA GLN A 175 -5.97 18.32 7.96
C GLN A 175 -6.05 17.80 9.40
N ILE A 176 -5.61 16.55 9.62
CA ILE A 176 -5.70 15.86 10.91
C ILE A 176 -4.35 15.58 11.56
N ALA A 177 -3.25 16.00 10.95
CA ALA A 177 -1.90 15.63 11.36
C ALA A 177 -1.63 15.99 12.82
N ASP A 178 -1.99 17.20 13.24
CA ASP A 178 -1.82 17.67 14.62
C ASP A 178 -2.66 16.85 15.62
N GLN A 179 -3.85 16.42 15.22
CA GLN A 179 -4.76 15.65 16.07
C GLN A 179 -4.22 14.23 16.27
N VAL A 180 -3.75 13.59 15.19
CA VAL A 180 -3.14 12.26 15.21
C VAL A 180 -1.82 12.27 15.98
N GLU A 181 -0.99 13.32 15.85
CA GLU A 181 0.27 13.43 16.61
C GLU A 181 0.04 13.60 18.13
N ASN A 182 -1.13 14.12 18.52
CA ASN A 182 -1.54 14.26 19.92
C ASN A 182 -2.40 13.08 20.42
N GLY A 183 -2.71 12.10 19.56
CA GLY A 183 -3.60 10.96 19.85
C GLY A 183 -2.89 9.62 20.08
N GLU A 184 -3.68 8.54 20.19
CA GLU A 184 -3.18 7.17 20.39
C GLU A 184 -2.42 6.63 19.16
N LEU A 185 -2.68 7.17 17.97
CA LEU A 185 -2.05 6.75 16.72
C LEU A 185 -0.67 7.38 16.46
N LYS A 186 -0.20 8.31 17.31
CA LYS A 186 1.12 8.96 17.19
C LYS A 186 2.28 8.01 16.86
N PRO A 187 2.39 6.79 17.44
CA PRO A 187 3.49 5.88 17.11
C PRO A 187 3.53 5.47 15.63
N LEU A 188 2.39 5.51 14.91
CA LEU A 188 2.31 5.22 13.47
C LEU A 188 2.98 6.30 12.60
N LEU A 189 3.17 7.52 13.10
CA LEU A 189 3.82 8.61 12.37
C LEU A 189 5.35 8.43 12.25
N GLY A 190 5.92 7.45 12.97
CA GLY A 190 7.30 7.04 12.86
C GLY A 190 8.27 7.92 13.64
N LYS A 191 8.70 7.42 14.81
CA LYS A 191 9.86 7.94 15.55
C LYS A 191 10.88 6.85 15.91
N ASP A 192 10.68 5.61 15.43
CA ASP A 192 11.51 4.48 15.84
C ASP A 192 12.68 4.26 14.87
N GLU A 193 13.90 4.35 15.40
CA GLU A 193 15.17 4.05 14.74
C GLU A 193 15.64 2.67 15.20
N SER A 194 15.04 1.60 14.67
CA SER A 194 15.30 0.24 15.16
C SER A 194 15.91 -0.72 14.13
N GLY A 195 16.23 -0.26 12.92
CA GLY A 195 16.82 -1.09 11.89
C GLY A 195 18.35 -1.11 11.89
N PRO A 196 18.98 -2.17 11.36
CA PRO A 196 20.41 -2.20 11.14
C PRO A 196 20.81 -1.11 10.12
N LYS A 197 21.86 -0.35 10.46
CA LYS A 197 22.41 0.66 9.56
C LYS A 197 23.22 -0.01 8.46
N MET A 198 23.05 0.45 7.23
CA MET A 198 23.80 0.03 6.06
C MET A 198 24.60 1.22 5.50
N PRO A 199 25.71 0.97 4.77
CA PRO A 199 26.38 2.03 4.03
C PRO A 199 25.42 2.68 3.04
N ASP A 200 25.34 4.01 3.05
CA ASP A 200 24.56 4.74 2.05
C ASP A 200 25.30 4.75 0.70
N THR A 201 24.98 3.77 -0.14
CA THR A 201 25.48 3.68 -1.51
C THR A 201 24.72 4.60 -2.48
N SER A 202 23.61 5.19 -2.05
CA SER A 202 22.73 5.98 -2.92
C SER A 202 23.25 7.39 -3.17
N ARG A 203 24.11 7.93 -2.30
CA ARG A 203 24.61 9.31 -2.37
C ARG A 203 25.19 9.68 -3.73
N LEU A 204 26.01 8.82 -4.33
CA LEU A 204 26.59 9.08 -5.65
C LEU A 204 25.52 9.03 -6.77
N ALA A 205 24.53 8.15 -6.64
CA ALA A 205 23.41 8.08 -7.57
C ALA A 205 22.57 9.38 -7.51
N ILE A 206 22.25 9.87 -6.31
CA ILE A 206 21.55 11.14 -6.12
C ILE A 206 22.34 12.32 -6.69
N MET A 207 23.65 12.38 -6.46
CA MET A 207 24.51 13.40 -7.06
C MET A 207 24.47 13.35 -8.61
N SER A 208 24.50 12.15 -9.18
CA SER A 208 24.39 11.94 -10.64
C SER A 208 23.04 12.43 -11.20
N LEU A 209 21.93 12.18 -10.48
CA LEU A 209 20.61 12.71 -10.84
C LEU A 209 20.59 14.23 -10.81
N SER A 210 21.14 14.87 -9.78
CA SER A 210 21.21 16.34 -9.65
C SER A 210 22.07 16.98 -10.75
N MET A 211 23.20 16.36 -11.10
CA MET A 211 24.03 16.80 -12.24
C MET A 211 23.27 16.68 -13.56
N THR A 212 22.54 15.58 -13.75
CA THR A 212 21.71 15.37 -14.94
C THR A 212 20.58 16.39 -15.03
N ASN A 213 19.89 16.68 -13.91
CA ASN A 213 18.85 17.71 -13.83
C ASN A 213 19.39 19.08 -14.27
N SER A 214 20.56 19.47 -13.75
CA SER A 214 21.22 20.73 -14.09
C SER A 214 21.59 20.81 -15.58
N ARG A 215 22.11 19.71 -16.14
CA ARG A 215 22.48 19.63 -17.56
C ARG A 215 21.26 19.74 -18.48
N LEU A 216 20.14 19.13 -18.12
CA LEU A 216 18.90 19.21 -18.90
C LEU A 216 18.33 20.63 -18.87
N ALA A 217 18.32 21.27 -17.69
CA ALA A 217 17.89 22.65 -17.52
C ALA A 217 18.69 23.63 -18.40
N ASN A 218 20.00 23.43 -18.49
CA ASN A 218 20.87 24.28 -19.33
C ASN A 218 20.60 24.10 -20.85
N ARG A 219 20.06 22.95 -21.27
CA ARG A 219 19.79 22.63 -22.68
C ARG A 219 18.38 23.00 -23.12
N ASN A 220 17.42 22.97 -22.19
CA ASN A 220 16.01 23.20 -22.47
C ASN A 220 15.42 24.16 -21.42
N PRO A 221 15.12 25.42 -21.78
CA PRO A 221 14.47 26.37 -20.87
C PRO A 221 13.09 25.92 -20.35
N LYS A 222 12.40 24.99 -21.04
CA LYS A 222 11.12 24.44 -20.60
C LYS A 222 11.27 23.28 -19.61
N HIS A 223 12.49 22.86 -19.28
CA HIS A 223 12.74 21.80 -18.33
C HIS A 223 12.33 22.23 -16.92
N GLU A 224 11.52 21.41 -16.26
CA GLU A 224 10.94 21.70 -14.94
C GLU A 224 11.98 21.46 -13.81
N ARG A 225 13.09 22.22 -13.85
CA ARG A 225 14.28 22.03 -12.99
C ARG A 225 13.95 21.93 -11.51
N GLU A 226 13.20 22.91 -11.00
CA GLU A 226 12.90 23.04 -9.56
C GLU A 226 12.07 21.88 -9.04
N MET A 227 11.09 21.42 -9.83
CA MET A 227 10.25 20.27 -9.51
C MET A 227 11.09 18.98 -9.41
N PHE A 228 11.97 18.74 -10.39
CA PHE A 228 12.87 17.58 -10.34
C PHE A 228 13.88 17.70 -9.21
N GLU A 229 14.41 18.89 -8.93
CA GLU A 229 15.35 19.12 -7.82
C GLU A 229 14.72 18.81 -6.47
N ALA A 230 13.48 19.26 -6.23
CA ALA A 230 12.72 18.92 -5.03
C ALA A 230 12.45 17.40 -4.93
N THR A 231 12.08 16.75 -6.04
CA THR A 231 11.79 15.31 -6.08
C THR A 231 13.05 14.47 -5.81
N ILE A 232 14.19 14.85 -6.40
CA ILE A 232 15.49 14.19 -6.19
C ILE A 232 15.95 14.36 -4.74
N ARG A 233 15.78 15.56 -4.16
CA ARG A 233 16.11 15.81 -2.75
C ARG A 233 15.29 14.90 -1.82
N GLN A 234 13.96 14.84 -2.02
CA GLN A 234 13.08 13.97 -1.23
C GLN A 234 13.44 12.49 -1.40
N LEU A 235 13.80 12.06 -2.61
CA LEU A 235 14.29 10.70 -2.84
C LEU A 235 15.60 10.41 -2.09
N GLY A 236 16.55 11.34 -2.09
CA GLY A 236 17.80 11.22 -1.33
C GLY A 236 17.54 11.08 0.17
N GLU A 237 16.67 11.92 0.74
CA GLU A 237 16.25 11.82 2.15
C GLU A 237 15.59 10.47 2.45
N SER A 238 14.77 9.93 1.55
CA SER A 238 14.16 8.60 1.72
C SER A 238 15.20 7.48 1.71
N LEU A 239 16.15 7.49 0.77
CA LEU A 239 17.19 6.46 0.69
C LEU A 239 18.16 6.54 1.88
N GLU A 240 18.48 7.74 2.34
CA GLU A 240 19.28 7.95 3.54
C GLU A 240 18.58 7.40 4.78
N LYS A 241 17.28 7.73 4.98
CA LYS A 241 16.47 7.16 6.07
C LYS A 241 16.45 5.63 6.03
N LEU A 242 16.29 5.05 4.84
CA LEU A 242 16.32 3.59 4.66
C LEU A 242 17.69 3.01 5.06
N ALA A 243 18.79 3.63 4.64
CA ALA A 243 20.14 3.21 5.02
C ALA A 243 20.42 3.36 6.52
N GLN A 244 19.80 4.35 7.18
CA GLN A 244 19.86 4.55 8.63
C GLN A 244 19.01 3.54 9.42
N GLY A 245 18.33 2.60 8.74
CA GLY A 245 17.52 1.56 9.38
C GLY A 245 16.09 2.02 9.71
N ARG A 246 15.63 3.14 9.14
CA ARG A 246 14.22 3.53 9.28
C ARG A 246 13.34 2.53 8.56
N GLU A 247 12.16 2.33 9.10
CA GLU A 247 11.21 1.37 8.57
C GLU A 247 10.81 1.70 7.12
N ALA A 248 10.91 0.70 6.25
CA ALA A 248 10.82 0.89 4.81
C ALA A 248 9.43 1.30 4.31
N SER A 249 8.35 0.82 4.94
CA SER A 249 6.99 1.24 4.58
C SER A 249 6.72 2.70 4.93
N ILE A 250 7.22 3.19 6.08
CA ILE A 250 7.17 4.60 6.44
C ILE A 250 7.94 5.43 5.41
N VAL A 251 9.16 5.02 5.07
CA VAL A 251 9.99 5.72 4.06
C VAL A 251 9.29 5.77 2.70
N ALA A 252 8.71 4.66 2.27
CA ALA A 252 7.99 4.56 1.01
C ALA A 252 6.76 5.47 1.00
N PHE A 253 5.89 5.37 2.01
CA PHE A 253 4.68 6.19 2.08
C PHE A 253 5.00 7.68 2.20
N GLN A 254 5.99 8.07 3.00
CA GLN A 254 6.44 9.46 3.07
C GLN A 254 6.79 10.00 1.69
N TRP A 255 7.56 9.27 0.89
CA TRP A 255 7.90 9.72 -0.47
C TRP A 255 6.65 9.83 -1.36
N MET A 256 5.79 8.80 -1.38
CA MET A 256 4.54 8.80 -2.16
C MET A 256 3.63 10.00 -1.83
N TYR A 257 3.63 10.44 -0.57
CA TYR A 257 2.83 11.57 -0.15
C TYR A 257 3.40 12.94 -0.55
N HIS A 258 4.72 13.06 -0.71
CA HIS A 258 5.39 14.34 -0.98
C HIS A 258 5.70 14.59 -2.45
N ILE A 259 5.59 13.58 -3.32
CA ILE A 259 5.88 13.78 -4.75
C ILE A 259 4.88 14.72 -5.43
N PRO A 260 5.33 15.66 -6.29
CA PRO A 260 4.46 16.57 -7.02
C PRO A 260 3.50 15.85 -7.97
N SER A 261 2.29 16.40 -8.20
CA SER A 261 1.34 15.84 -9.19
C SER A 261 1.91 15.79 -10.58
N ARG A 262 2.58 16.88 -10.96
CA ARG A 262 3.27 16.98 -12.22
C ARG A 262 4.33 15.90 -12.45
N PHE A 263 5.00 15.44 -11.39
CA PHE A 263 5.95 14.32 -11.50
C PHE A 263 5.24 13.01 -11.88
N ILE A 264 4.07 12.74 -11.30
CA ILE A 264 3.27 11.55 -11.65
C ILE A 264 2.79 11.64 -13.09
N ASP A 265 2.34 12.81 -13.54
CA ASP A 265 1.93 13.02 -14.93
C ASP A 265 3.08 12.69 -15.89
N LEU A 266 4.30 13.16 -15.58
CA LEU A 266 5.50 12.86 -16.37
C LEU A 266 5.87 11.36 -16.36
N VAL A 267 5.65 10.64 -15.25
CA VAL A 267 5.80 9.18 -15.21
C VAL A 267 4.74 8.51 -16.09
N HIS A 268 3.50 8.98 -16.06
CA HIS A 268 2.42 8.47 -16.90
C HIS A 268 2.72 8.71 -18.39
N GLU A 269 3.21 9.89 -18.74
CA GLU A 269 3.70 10.29 -20.07
C GLU A 269 4.99 9.57 -20.49
N ARG A 270 5.57 8.72 -19.64
CA ARG A 270 6.83 7.99 -19.87
C ARG A 270 8.04 8.90 -20.12
N HIS A 271 8.06 10.09 -19.50
CA HIS A 271 9.18 11.01 -19.61
C HIS A 271 10.48 10.36 -19.09
N PRO A 272 11.54 10.21 -19.91
CA PRO A 272 12.70 9.39 -19.57
C PRO A 272 13.37 9.75 -18.24
N PHE A 273 13.55 11.04 -17.96
CA PHE A 273 14.18 11.46 -16.71
C PHE A 273 13.31 11.20 -15.47
N ALA A 274 11.98 11.29 -15.62
CA ALA A 274 11.06 10.99 -14.52
C ALA A 274 11.09 9.48 -14.21
N LEU A 275 11.13 8.65 -15.26
CA LEU A 275 11.31 7.20 -15.13
C LEU A 275 12.64 6.83 -14.47
N VAL A 276 13.74 7.53 -14.79
CA VAL A 276 15.04 7.31 -14.11
C VAL A 276 14.93 7.61 -12.62
N ILE A 277 14.33 8.72 -12.21
CA ILE A 277 14.12 9.05 -10.79
C ILE A 277 13.23 7.99 -10.12
N LEU A 278 12.16 7.57 -10.79
CA LEU A 278 11.27 6.53 -10.30
C LEU A 278 11.97 5.17 -10.13
N ALA A 279 12.89 4.81 -11.03
CA ALA A 279 13.68 3.58 -10.89
C ALA A 279 14.53 3.59 -9.62
N HIS A 280 15.07 4.75 -9.23
CA HIS A 280 15.80 4.87 -7.97
C HIS A 280 14.88 4.75 -6.74
N TYR A 281 13.68 5.31 -6.81
CA TYR A 281 12.66 5.09 -5.80
C TYR A 281 12.24 3.60 -5.70
N ALA A 282 12.19 2.88 -6.83
CA ALA A 282 11.83 1.47 -6.85
C ALA A 282 12.80 0.58 -6.03
N VAL A 283 14.01 1.05 -5.70
CA VAL A 283 14.90 0.38 -4.74
C VAL A 283 14.27 0.30 -3.34
N VAL A 284 13.57 1.36 -2.90
CA VAL A 284 12.83 1.36 -1.62
C VAL A 284 11.72 0.32 -1.65
N LEU A 285 10.97 0.23 -2.76
CA LEU A 285 9.93 -0.78 -2.95
C LEU A 285 10.52 -2.20 -2.95
N HIS A 286 11.65 -2.39 -3.64
CA HIS A 286 12.36 -3.67 -3.72
C HIS A 286 12.89 -4.14 -2.35
N PHE A 287 13.25 -3.21 -1.46
CA PHE A 287 13.65 -3.55 -0.10
C PHE A 287 12.52 -4.22 0.71
N MET A 288 11.26 -3.88 0.40
CA MET A 288 10.08 -4.45 1.03
C MET A 288 9.55 -5.73 0.36
N ARG A 289 10.26 -6.31 -0.62
CA ARG A 289 9.79 -7.44 -1.44
C ARG A 289 9.34 -8.69 -0.68
N SER A 290 9.80 -8.87 0.56
CA SER A 290 9.37 -9.97 1.43
C SER A 290 7.94 -9.81 1.96
N ARG A 291 7.38 -8.59 1.91
CA ARG A 291 6.00 -8.32 2.31
C ARG A 291 5.06 -8.77 1.19
N TRP A 292 4.03 -9.55 1.52
CA TRP A 292 3.07 -10.10 0.55
C TRP A 292 2.38 -9.03 -0.31
N TRP A 293 2.16 -7.83 0.25
CA TRP A 293 1.52 -6.70 -0.43
C TRP A 293 2.47 -5.87 -1.29
N MET A 294 3.79 -6.14 -1.22
CA MET A 294 4.81 -5.47 -2.04
C MET A 294 5.46 -6.41 -3.05
N GLY A 295 5.74 -7.66 -2.67
CA GLY A 295 6.21 -8.72 -3.56
C GLY A 295 7.23 -8.26 -4.61
N GLU A 296 6.90 -8.48 -5.89
CA GLU A 296 7.78 -8.18 -7.01
C GLU A 296 7.68 -6.72 -7.52
N TRP A 297 6.98 -5.81 -6.83
CA TRP A 297 6.75 -4.43 -7.31
C TRP A 297 8.01 -3.74 -7.80
N GLY A 298 9.06 -3.72 -6.95
CA GLY A 298 10.32 -3.07 -7.29
C GLY A 298 10.94 -3.67 -8.56
N ALA A 299 10.98 -5.00 -8.67
CA ALA A 299 11.55 -5.67 -9.83
C ALA A 299 10.74 -5.40 -11.12
N ARG A 300 9.40 -5.51 -11.05
CA ARG A 300 8.51 -5.27 -12.19
C ARG A 300 8.65 -3.85 -12.73
N VAL A 301 8.70 -2.86 -11.84
CA VAL A 301 8.85 -1.44 -12.19
C VAL A 301 10.23 -1.17 -12.78
N ILE A 302 11.31 -1.68 -12.17
CA ILE A 302 12.67 -1.52 -12.68
C ILE A 302 12.82 -2.14 -14.07
N GLN A 303 12.30 -3.34 -14.27
CA GLN A 303 12.34 -4.03 -15.57
C GLN A 303 11.57 -3.27 -16.63
N GLN A 304 10.35 -2.83 -16.32
CA GLN A 304 9.54 -2.08 -17.26
C GLN A 304 10.19 -0.73 -17.63
N ILE A 305 10.71 0.01 -16.65
CA ILE A 305 11.45 1.26 -16.91
C ILE A 305 12.66 0.96 -17.79
N GLY A 306 13.44 -0.08 -17.46
CA GLY A 306 14.59 -0.52 -18.24
C GLY A 306 14.27 -0.76 -19.72
N GLN A 307 13.14 -1.40 -20.01
CA GLN A 307 12.69 -1.67 -21.38
C GLN A 307 12.29 -0.39 -22.12
N LEU A 308 11.72 0.60 -21.42
CA LEU A 308 11.29 1.87 -22.01
C LEU A 308 12.43 2.86 -22.26
N LEU A 309 13.52 2.76 -21.48
CA LEU A 309 14.67 3.65 -21.60
C LEU A 309 15.61 3.22 -22.73
N ASP A 310 16.14 4.21 -23.45
CA ASP A 310 17.23 4.02 -24.40
C ASP A 310 18.57 3.73 -23.69
N SER A 311 19.60 3.41 -24.48
CA SER A 311 20.93 3.08 -23.96
C SER A 311 21.57 4.21 -23.14
N GLN A 312 21.28 5.47 -23.46
CA GLN A 312 21.82 6.62 -22.74
C GLN A 312 21.20 6.73 -21.35
N TRP A 313 19.88 6.59 -21.24
CA TRP A 313 19.19 6.67 -19.96
C TRP A 313 19.37 5.41 -19.11
N ARG A 314 19.56 4.24 -19.72
CA ARG A 314 19.87 2.98 -19.00
C ARG A 314 21.13 3.08 -18.15
N GLN A 315 22.15 3.81 -18.61
CA GLN A 315 23.35 4.06 -17.80
C GLN A 315 23.03 4.82 -16.50
N SER A 316 21.99 5.66 -16.52
CA SER A 316 21.57 6.43 -15.34
C SER A 316 20.93 5.56 -14.26
N ILE A 317 20.56 4.31 -14.54
CA ILE A 317 19.96 3.38 -13.57
C ILE A 317 20.89 2.23 -13.19
N SER A 318 22.19 2.29 -13.50
CA SER A 318 23.14 1.22 -13.17
C SER A 318 23.16 0.90 -11.67
N TRP A 319 23.23 1.93 -10.83
CA TRP A 319 23.17 1.78 -9.37
C TRP A 319 21.89 1.06 -8.91
N VAL A 320 20.76 1.29 -9.57
CA VAL A 320 19.48 0.62 -9.26
C VAL A 320 19.61 -0.89 -9.49
N LEU A 321 20.27 -1.30 -10.57
CA LEU A 321 20.50 -2.71 -10.88
C LEU A 321 21.47 -3.34 -9.89
N ASP A 322 22.55 -2.64 -9.55
CA ASP A 322 23.52 -3.11 -8.55
C ASP A 322 22.88 -3.26 -7.16
N ALA A 323 22.05 -2.31 -6.74
CA ALA A 323 21.41 -2.30 -5.44
C ALA A 323 20.31 -3.35 -5.28
N THR A 324 19.68 -3.77 -6.39
CA THR A 324 18.52 -4.68 -6.36
C THR A 324 18.83 -6.06 -6.93
N GLY A 325 19.93 -6.23 -7.64
CA GLY A 325 20.24 -7.45 -8.39
C GLY A 325 19.28 -7.71 -9.56
N CYS A 326 18.47 -6.72 -9.96
CA CYS A 326 17.54 -6.86 -11.08
C CYS A 326 18.31 -6.87 -12.41
N TYR A 327 17.81 -7.67 -13.36
CA TYR A 327 18.35 -7.78 -14.70
C TYR A 327 17.37 -7.21 -15.73
N ILE A 328 17.87 -6.39 -16.65
CA ILE A 328 17.13 -5.90 -17.81
C ILE A 328 17.69 -6.61 -19.04
N PRO A 329 16.88 -7.39 -19.77
CA PRO A 329 17.31 -8.01 -21.01
C PRO A 329 17.83 -6.98 -22.02
N PRO A 330 18.93 -7.24 -22.73
CA PRO A 330 19.32 -6.41 -23.86
C PRO A 330 18.21 -6.42 -24.90
N THR A 331 17.87 -5.23 -25.38
CA THR A 331 16.91 -4.98 -26.48
C THR A 331 17.51 -5.29 -27.83
#